data_AF-A0A7C5KR27-F1
#
_entry.id   AF-A0A7C5KR27-F1
#
_cell.length_a   1.000
_cell.length_b   1.000
_cell.length_c   1.000
_cell.angle_alpha   90.00
_cell.angle_beta   90.00
_cell.angle_gamma   90.00
#
_symmetry.space_group_name_H-M   'P 1'
#
loop_
_entity.id
_entity.type
_entity.pdbx_description
1 polymer ?
#
loop_
_entity_poly.entity_id
_entity_poly.type
_entity_poly.pdbx_seq_one_letter_code
_entity_poly.pdbx_strand_id
1 'polypeptide(L)'
;MTKILYVEDDPGSQTLVSRVLMAEGYQVLLADSGLEGIRIADVERPDMILMDINISDLDGYEVTTKLRSVKALKNIPIVALTANVLKGDKERALIAGCTGYISKPIDVDAFPEQIKNFLQGHQETVPSEEQVNYLTEYNRQVVEHLEDKVRKLKEANQVLQKLEKMKSDFIILSAHELRTPLTMAYGYARILMTTEIVKNPPLSDDEMVKHLAEKIFSSINRLNEVVNDI
;
A
#
# COMPACT_ATOMS: atom_id res chain seq x y z
N MET A 1 13.05 -1.75 30.19
CA MET A 1 13.51 -0.57 29.44
C MET A 1 12.28 0.01 28.78
N THR A 2 12.03 1.31 28.94
CA THR A 2 10.82 1.96 28.43
C THR A 2 10.90 2.05 26.90
N LYS A 3 9.87 1.56 26.21
CA LYS A 3 9.77 1.53 24.75
C LYS A 3 8.99 2.73 24.24
N ILE A 4 9.58 3.51 23.34
CA ILE A 4 8.95 4.65 22.67
C ILE A 4 8.87 4.34 21.18
N LEU A 5 7.67 4.33 20.62
CA LEU A 5 7.48 4.26 19.18
C LEU A 5 7.51 5.67 18.60
N TYR A 6 8.33 5.91 17.59
CA TYR A 6 8.33 7.15 16.83
C TYR A 6 7.91 6.88 15.38
N VAL A 7 6.85 7.55 14.95
CA VAL A 7 6.27 7.47 13.61
C VAL A 7 6.62 8.75 12.86
N GLU A 8 7.45 8.63 11.82
CA GLU A 8 8.06 9.75 11.10
C GLU A 8 8.64 9.23 9.78
N ASP A 9 8.44 9.94 8.67
CA ASP A 9 8.96 9.53 7.36
C ASP A 9 10.29 10.20 6.98
N ASP A 10 10.71 11.26 7.69
CA ASP A 10 12.04 11.88 7.51
C ASP A 10 13.16 11.15 8.28
N PRO A 11 14.15 10.54 7.58
CA PRO A 11 15.25 9.83 8.23
C PRO A 11 16.14 10.73 9.10
N GLY A 12 16.21 12.03 8.78
CA GLY A 12 16.94 13.01 9.58
C GLY A 12 16.34 13.19 10.97
N SER A 13 15.03 13.39 11.02
CA SER A 13 14.22 13.51 12.23
C SER A 13 14.25 12.23 13.05
N GLN A 14 14.09 11.06 12.41
CA GLN A 14 14.25 9.76 13.07
C GLN A 14 15.63 9.62 13.73
N THR A 15 16.70 9.98 13.03
CA THR A 15 18.08 9.89 13.55
C THR A 15 18.28 10.81 14.75
N LEU A 16 17.79 12.05 14.67
CA LEU A 16 17.90 13.03 15.76
C LEU A 16 17.17 12.54 17.01
N VAL A 17 15.88 12.23 16.89
CA VAL A 17 15.03 11.80 18.02
C VAL A 17 15.55 10.51 18.63
N SER A 18 15.96 9.55 17.79
CA SER A 18 16.53 8.28 18.28
C SER A 18 17.77 8.51 19.13
N ARG A 19 18.70 9.36 18.69
CA ARG A 19 19.93 9.66 19.43
C ARG A 19 19.64 10.29 20.79
N VAL A 20 18.76 11.29 20.81
CA VAL A 20 18.39 11.99 22.05
C VAL A 20 17.74 11.03 23.04
N LEU A 21 16.75 10.23 22.60
CA LEU A 21 16.04 9.32 23.49
C LEU A 21 16.89 8.13 23.94
N MET A 22 17.74 7.58 23.08
CA MET A 22 18.64 6.49 23.46
C MET A 22 19.70 6.94 24.48
N ALA A 23 20.18 8.19 24.40
CA ALA A 23 21.09 8.76 25.39
C ALA A 23 20.46 8.82 26.80
N GLU A 24 19.14 9.01 26.87
CA GLU A 24 18.34 8.99 28.09
C GLU A 24 17.95 7.57 28.55
N GLY A 25 18.40 6.52 27.84
CA GLY A 25 18.16 5.13 28.19
C GLY A 25 16.83 4.54 27.71
N TYR A 26 16.13 5.22 26.81
CA TYR A 26 14.91 4.70 26.17
C TYR A 26 15.24 3.75 25.02
N GLN A 27 14.36 2.77 24.80
CA GLN A 27 14.36 1.96 23.57
C GLN A 27 13.45 2.63 22.55
N VAL A 28 13.99 2.98 21.38
CA VAL A 28 13.23 3.62 20.30
C VAL A 28 12.87 2.59 19.24
N LEU A 29 11.58 2.49 18.93
CA LEU A 29 11.03 1.77 17.79
C LEU A 29 10.70 2.81 16.71
N LEU A 30 11.06 2.54 15.46
CA LEU A 30 10.82 3.44 14.34
C LEU A 30 9.75 2.88 13.41
N ALA A 31 8.95 3.77 12.84
CA ALA A 31 8.01 3.48 11.77
C ALA A 31 8.07 4.58 10.72
N ASP A 32 8.26 4.18 9.47
CA ASP A 32 8.43 5.11 8.34
C ASP A 32 7.08 5.59 7.76
N SER A 33 5.98 5.10 8.32
CA SER A 33 4.61 5.37 7.84
C SER A 33 3.57 5.17 8.94
N GLY A 34 2.42 5.81 8.80
CA GLY A 34 1.30 5.67 9.73
C GLY A 34 0.80 4.24 9.86
N LEU A 35 0.70 3.52 8.73
CA LEU A 35 0.30 2.10 8.72
C LEU A 35 1.29 1.21 9.45
N GLU A 36 2.59 1.43 9.26
CA GLU A 36 3.62 0.70 9.99
C GLU A 36 3.57 1.02 11.49
N GLY A 37 3.38 2.29 11.84
CA GLY A 37 3.24 2.72 13.23
C GLY A 37 2.10 2.00 13.94
N ILE A 38 0.94 1.85 13.29
CA ILE A 38 -0.19 1.08 13.82
C ILE A 38 0.18 -0.39 14.05
N ARG A 39 0.84 -1.02 13.08
CA ARG A 39 1.25 -2.42 13.15
C ARG A 39 2.24 -2.65 14.29
N ILE A 40 3.25 -1.80 14.42
CA ILE A 40 4.25 -1.90 15.48
C ILE A 40 3.61 -1.64 16.83
N ALA A 41 2.73 -0.64 16.96
CA ALA A 41 2.05 -0.35 18.22
C ALA A 41 1.20 -1.54 18.71
N ASP A 42 0.50 -2.23 17.81
CA ASP A 42 -0.34 -3.39 18.16
C ASP A 42 0.49 -4.59 18.68
N VAL A 43 1.65 -4.84 18.05
CA VAL A 43 2.56 -5.93 18.39
C VAL A 43 3.41 -5.62 19.63
N GLU A 44 4.11 -4.48 19.60
CA GLU A 44 5.13 -4.14 20.60
C GLU A 44 4.57 -3.47 21.84
N ARG A 45 3.38 -2.87 21.74
CA ARG A 45 2.68 -2.14 22.82
C ARG A 45 3.63 -1.21 23.58
N PRO A 46 4.13 -0.15 22.91
CA PRO A 46 5.10 0.76 23.52
C PRO A 46 4.50 1.50 24.73
N ASP A 47 5.37 2.03 25.58
CA ASP A 47 4.97 2.84 26.73
C ASP A 47 4.57 4.27 26.31
N MET A 48 4.98 4.71 25.11
CA MET A 48 4.60 5.99 24.51
C MET A 48 4.69 5.91 22.98
N ILE A 49 3.88 6.71 22.30
CA ILE A 49 3.96 6.93 20.86
C ILE A 49 4.23 8.40 20.58
N LEU A 50 5.26 8.69 19.80
CA LEU A 50 5.52 9.98 19.19
C LEU A 50 5.02 9.91 17.75
N MET A 51 4.11 10.81 17.40
CA MET A 51 3.45 10.83 16.10
C MET A 51 3.77 12.13 15.40
N ASP A 52 4.51 12.09 14.30
CA ASP A 52 4.52 13.25 13.41
C ASP A 52 3.14 13.44 12.78
N ILE A 53 2.66 14.67 12.78
CA ILE A 53 1.39 15.03 12.17
C ILE A 53 1.49 15.07 10.64
N ASN A 54 2.67 15.40 10.10
CA ASN A 54 2.87 15.68 8.68
C ASN A 54 3.49 14.53 7.87
N ILE A 55 3.11 13.27 8.14
CA ILE A 55 3.62 12.10 7.40
C ILE A 55 2.93 11.92 6.04
N SER A 56 3.65 11.37 5.06
CA SER A 56 3.22 11.34 3.64
C SER A 56 2.13 10.32 3.28
N ASP A 57 1.96 9.23 4.03
CA ASP A 57 1.03 8.14 3.67
C ASP A 57 -0.39 8.34 4.20
N LEU A 58 -0.51 8.83 5.43
CA LEU A 58 -1.75 9.07 6.16
C LEU A 58 -1.61 10.35 6.98
N ASP A 59 -2.70 11.07 7.21
CA ASP A 59 -2.66 12.20 8.15
C ASP A 59 -2.41 11.65 9.58
N GLY A 60 -1.39 12.17 10.28
CA GLY A 60 -1.05 11.72 11.64
C GLY A 60 -2.22 11.85 12.64
N TYR A 61 -3.18 12.74 12.38
CA TYR A 61 -4.44 12.81 13.13
C TYR A 61 -5.32 11.56 12.92
N GLU A 62 -5.44 11.07 11.67
CA GLU A 62 -6.18 9.85 11.35
C GLU A 62 -5.52 8.63 12.00
N VAL A 63 -4.18 8.56 11.95
CA VAL A 63 -3.40 7.48 12.59
C VAL A 63 -3.63 7.48 14.10
N THR A 64 -3.59 8.65 14.74
CA THR A 64 -3.89 8.80 16.17
C THR A 64 -5.30 8.34 16.50
N THR A 65 -6.29 8.78 15.72
CA THR A 65 -7.69 8.37 15.88
C THR A 65 -7.83 6.85 15.78
N LYS A 66 -7.12 6.22 14.83
CA LYS A 66 -7.10 4.77 14.65
C LYS A 66 -6.45 4.06 15.82
N LEU A 67 -5.29 4.50 16.29
CA LEU A 67 -4.60 3.95 17.46
C LEU A 67 -5.50 4.00 18.70
N ARG A 68 -6.24 5.10 18.90
CA ARG A 68 -7.19 5.27 20.01
C ARG A 68 -8.39 4.34 19.95
N SER A 69 -8.79 3.90 18.76
CA SER A 69 -9.86 2.90 18.61
C SER A 69 -9.46 1.50 19.09
N VAL A 70 -8.15 1.23 19.23
CA VAL A 70 -7.63 -0.07 19.70
C VAL A 70 -7.65 -0.11 21.23
N LYS A 71 -8.47 -0.99 21.81
CA LYS A 71 -8.64 -1.11 23.28
C LYS A 71 -7.31 -1.29 24.03
N ALA A 72 -6.38 -2.06 23.48
CA ALA A 72 -5.08 -2.32 24.09
C ALA A 72 -4.16 -1.09 24.14
N LEU A 73 -4.37 -0.10 23.27
CA LEU A 73 -3.53 1.09 23.13
C LEU A 73 -4.18 2.34 23.73
N LYS A 74 -5.40 2.22 24.24
CA LYS A 74 -6.23 3.36 24.69
C LYS A 74 -5.54 4.27 25.71
N ASN A 75 -4.72 3.69 26.59
CA ASN A 75 -4.06 4.42 27.68
C ASN A 75 -2.61 4.80 27.38
N ILE A 76 -2.05 4.39 26.24
CA ILE A 76 -0.67 4.73 25.88
C ILE A 76 -0.63 6.23 25.52
N PRO A 77 0.23 7.05 26.14
CA PRO A 77 0.34 8.45 25.77
C PRO A 77 0.77 8.58 24.29
N ILE A 78 0.03 9.39 23.53
CA ILE A 78 0.38 9.73 22.15
C ILE A 78 0.73 11.22 22.14
N VAL A 79 1.96 11.56 21.79
CA VAL A 79 2.43 12.96 21.73
C VAL A 79 2.62 13.32 20.27
N ALA A 80 1.91 14.35 19.81
CA ALA A 80 2.04 14.87 18.46
C ALA A 80 3.33 15.68 18.31
N LEU A 81 4.13 15.41 17.29
CA LEU A 81 5.18 16.31 16.84
C LEU A 81 4.63 17.14 15.69
N THR A 82 4.59 18.47 15.85
CA THR A 82 3.99 19.36 14.83
C THR A 82 4.95 20.47 14.43
N ALA A 83 5.13 20.68 13.13
CA ALA A 83 5.87 21.83 12.60
C ALA A 83 5.08 23.14 12.66
N ASN A 84 3.78 23.06 12.91
CA ASN A 84 2.86 24.18 12.77
C ASN A 84 2.28 24.55 14.14
N VAL A 85 2.61 25.75 14.60
CA VAL A 85 2.13 26.34 15.87
C VAL A 85 0.96 27.31 15.60
N LEU A 86 0.38 27.25 14.41
CA LEU A 86 -0.79 28.05 14.07
C LEU A 86 -1.97 27.68 14.97
N LYS A 87 -2.80 28.68 15.26
CA LYS A 87 -3.96 28.54 16.16
C LYS A 87 -4.89 27.43 15.62
N GLY A 88 -5.07 26.36 16.38
CA GLY A 88 -5.94 25.24 16.05
C GLY A 88 -5.24 23.90 15.83
N ASP A 89 -3.96 23.84 15.44
CA ASP A 89 -3.30 22.54 15.17
C ASP A 89 -3.04 21.74 16.44
N LYS A 90 -2.71 22.44 17.54
CA LYS A 90 -2.56 21.86 18.87
C LYS A 90 -3.88 21.27 19.37
N GLU A 91 -4.95 22.04 19.21
CA GLU A 91 -6.29 21.64 19.63
C GLU A 91 -6.81 20.47 18.80
N ARG A 92 -6.51 20.45 17.49
CA ARG A 92 -6.79 19.32 16.60
C ARG A 92 -6.06 18.05 17.03
N ALA A 93 -4.77 18.14 17.40
CA ALA A 93 -4.01 17.00 17.91
C ALA A 93 -4.69 16.39 19.15
N LEU A 94 -5.08 17.24 20.09
CA LEU A 94 -5.77 16.80 21.31
C LEU A 94 -7.15 16.19 21.01
N ILE A 95 -7.89 16.74 20.05
CA ILE A 95 -9.19 16.21 19.61
C ILE A 95 -9.08 14.88 18.88
N ALA A 96 -8.03 14.68 18.07
CA ALA A 96 -7.71 13.38 17.47
C ALA A 96 -7.36 12.32 18.54
N GLY A 97 -7.09 12.74 19.78
CA GLY A 97 -6.83 11.89 20.93
C GLY A 97 -5.37 11.90 21.38
N CYS A 98 -4.56 12.86 20.96
CA CYS A 98 -3.22 13.05 21.53
C CYS A 98 -3.32 13.44 23.00
N THR A 99 -2.34 13.00 23.78
CA THR A 99 -2.14 13.37 25.18
C THR A 99 -1.52 14.76 25.31
N GLY A 100 -0.78 15.18 24.28
CA GLY A 100 -0.15 16.49 24.18
C GLY A 100 0.54 16.66 22.83
N TYR A 101 1.24 17.77 22.68
CA TYR A 101 2.05 18.05 21.50
C TYR A 101 3.44 18.61 21.86
N ILE A 102 4.38 18.48 20.94
CA ILE A 102 5.70 19.11 20.98
C ILE A 102 5.92 19.77 19.62
N SER A 103 6.31 21.05 19.63
CA SER A 103 6.58 21.80 18.41
C SER A 103 7.95 21.43 17.82
N LYS A 104 8.00 21.25 16.50
CA LYS A 104 9.24 21.24 15.73
C LYS A 104 9.66 22.70 15.42
N PRO A 105 10.96 23.03 15.34
CA PRO A 105 12.11 22.14 15.54
C PRO A 105 12.26 21.67 16.98
N ILE A 106 12.69 20.42 17.16
CA ILE A 106 12.86 19.81 18.48
C ILE A 106 14.06 20.46 19.17
N ASP A 107 13.81 21.02 20.35
CA ASP A 107 14.86 21.46 21.27
C ASP A 107 15.45 20.24 21.99
N VAL A 108 16.68 19.87 21.63
CA VAL A 108 17.36 18.68 22.16
C VAL A 108 17.59 18.72 23.66
N ASP A 109 17.65 19.91 24.26
CA ASP A 109 17.88 20.07 25.70
C ASP A 109 16.58 19.92 26.49
N ALA A 110 15.47 20.42 25.95
CA ALA A 110 14.15 20.36 26.60
C ALA A 110 13.37 19.06 26.31
N PHE A 111 13.64 18.41 25.17
CA PHE A 111 12.86 17.27 24.71
C PHE A 111 12.84 16.07 25.68
N PRO A 112 13.98 15.63 26.27
CA PRO A 112 13.98 14.58 27.31
C PRO A 112 13.03 14.85 28.48
N GLU A 113 12.99 16.10 28.95
CA GLU A 113 12.15 16.49 30.08
C GLU A 113 10.67 16.48 29.70
N GLN A 114 10.33 16.96 28.50
CA GLN A 114 8.95 16.90 27.97
C GLN A 114 8.45 15.45 27.88
N ILE A 115 9.27 14.55 27.33
CA ILE A 115 8.95 13.12 27.21
C ILE A 115 8.72 12.49 28.59
N LYS A 116 9.60 12.80 29.54
CA LYS A 116 9.47 12.32 30.92
C LYS A 116 8.16 12.81 31.57
N ASN A 117 7.78 14.06 31.36
CA ASN A 117 6.53 14.62 31.91
C ASN A 117 5.30 13.88 31.36
N PHE A 118 5.24 13.60 30.06
CA PHE A 118 4.14 12.84 29.46
C PHE A 118 4.12 11.38 29.93
N LEU A 119 5.29 10.73 30.10
CA LEU A 119 5.38 9.38 30.69
C LEU A 119 4.89 9.34 32.14
N GLN A 120 5.01 10.44 32.89
CA GLN A 120 4.51 10.58 34.26
C GLN A 120 3.02 10.94 34.34
N GLY A 121 2.33 11.00 33.21
CA GLY A 121 0.88 11.23 33.16
C GLY A 121 0.47 12.69 32.99
N HIS A 122 1.39 13.59 32.63
CA HIS A 122 1.02 14.92 32.18
C HIS A 122 0.11 14.83 30.94
N GLN A 123 -0.96 15.63 30.92
CA GLN A 123 -1.88 15.73 29.78
C GLN A 123 -2.17 17.19 29.53
N GLU A 124 -2.12 17.60 28.27
CA GLU A 124 -2.59 18.91 27.86
C GLU A 124 -4.10 18.86 27.62
N THR A 125 -4.78 19.98 27.89
CA THR A 125 -6.24 20.08 27.76
C THR A 125 -6.62 21.26 26.87
N VAL A 126 -7.64 21.05 26.04
CA VAL A 126 -8.30 22.14 25.30
C VAL A 126 -9.37 22.74 26.21
N PRO A 127 -9.49 24.09 26.31
CA PRO A 127 -10.59 24.72 27.01
C PRO A 127 -11.95 24.22 26.48
N SER A 128 -12.86 23.86 27.38
CA SER A 128 -14.14 23.21 27.04
C SER A 128 -15.02 24.02 26.08
N GLU A 129 -14.91 25.34 26.10
CA GLU A 129 -15.68 26.24 25.23
C GLU A 129 -15.25 26.16 23.75
N GLU A 130 -13.98 25.88 23.48
CA GLU A 130 -13.46 25.80 22.10
C GLU A 130 -13.50 24.36 21.54
N GLN A 131 -13.58 23.36 22.41
CA GLN A 131 -13.53 21.95 22.03
C GLN A 131 -14.61 21.54 21.02
N VAL A 132 -15.84 22.06 21.17
CA VAL A 132 -16.96 21.77 20.26
C VAL A 132 -16.69 22.32 18.85
N ASN A 133 -16.12 23.52 18.76
CA ASN A 133 -15.82 24.15 17.47
C ASN A 133 -14.73 23.37 16.72
N TYR A 134 -13.63 23.05 17.41
CA TYR A 134 -12.56 22.28 16.79
C TYR A 134 -12.97 20.85 16.46
N LEU A 135 -13.83 20.21 17.25
CA LEU A 135 -14.34 18.87 16.92
C LEU A 135 -15.24 18.90 15.68
N THR A 136 -16.06 19.94 15.54
CA THR A 136 -16.90 20.15 14.35
C THR A 136 -16.03 20.38 13.11
N GLU A 137 -15.00 21.22 13.24
CA GLU A 137 -14.03 21.50 12.17
C GLU A 137 -13.25 20.25 11.77
N TYR A 138 -12.74 19.49 12.75
CA TYR A 138 -12.03 18.25 12.51
C TYR A 138 -12.91 17.21 11.80
N ASN A 139 -14.14 17.00 12.29
CA ASN A 139 -15.09 16.07 11.65
C ASN A 139 -15.40 16.49 10.22
N ARG A 140 -15.56 17.79 9.94
CA ARG A 140 -15.76 18.29 8.57
C ARG A 140 -14.58 17.92 7.67
N GLN A 141 -13.36 18.17 8.13
CA GLN A 141 -12.15 17.86 7.35
C GLN A 141 -11.99 16.36 7.08
N VAL A 142 -12.26 15.51 8.08
CA VAL A 142 -12.23 14.05 7.90
C VAL A 142 -13.26 13.62 6.85
N VAL A 143 -14.47 14.18 6.89
CA VAL A 143 -15.51 13.88 5.89
C VAL A 143 -15.07 14.32 4.48
N GLU A 144 -14.56 15.55 4.32
CA GLU A 144 -14.06 16.05 3.04
C GLU A 144 -12.93 15.15 2.49
N HIS A 145 -11.98 14.76 3.35
CA HIS A 145 -10.88 13.87 2.96
C HIS A 145 -11.37 12.47 2.53
N LEU A 146 -12.36 11.92 3.25
CA LEU A 146 -12.98 10.64 2.90
C LEU A 146 -13.72 10.72 1.57
N GLU A 147 -14.48 11.78 1.32
CA GLU A 147 -15.17 12.00 0.05
C GLU A 147 -14.19 12.05 -1.13
N ASP A 148 -13.07 12.75 -0.96
CA ASP A 148 -12.00 12.83 -1.95
C ASP A 148 -11.34 11.47 -2.23
N LYS A 149 -11.02 10.70 -1.18
CA LYS A 149 -10.49 9.33 -1.31
C LYS A 149 -11.50 8.41 -2.03
N VAL A 150 -12.79 8.50 -1.69
CA VAL A 150 -13.85 7.71 -2.35
C VAL A 150 -13.97 8.07 -3.82
N ARG A 151 -13.90 9.36 -4.17
CA ARG A 151 -13.92 9.82 -5.57
C ARG A 151 -12.75 9.23 -6.36
N LYS A 152 -11.51 9.39 -5.85
CA LYS A 152 -10.30 8.84 -6.49
C LYS A 152 -10.36 7.33 -6.67
N LEU A 153 -10.80 6.60 -5.64
CA LEU A 153 -10.96 5.14 -5.70
C LEU A 153 -11.99 4.71 -6.74
N LYS A 154 -13.11 5.44 -6.85
CA LYS A 154 -14.14 5.17 -7.85
C LYS A 154 -13.61 5.39 -9.28
N GLU A 155 -12.88 6.47 -9.50
CA GLU A 155 -12.23 6.76 -10.80
C GLU A 155 -11.21 5.66 -11.17
N ALA A 156 -10.33 5.30 -10.24
CA ALA A 156 -9.34 4.24 -10.45
C ALA A 156 -10.00 2.89 -10.77
N ASN A 157 -11.06 2.51 -10.06
CA ASN A 157 -11.81 1.28 -10.33
C ASN A 157 -12.46 1.30 -11.71
N GLN A 158 -13.05 2.42 -12.13
CA GLN A 158 -13.63 2.54 -13.46
C GLN A 158 -12.59 2.39 -14.57
N VAL A 159 -11.39 2.94 -14.38
CA VAL A 159 -10.28 2.77 -15.32
C VAL A 159 -9.84 1.31 -15.38
N LEU A 160 -9.69 0.65 -14.22
CA LEU A 160 -9.34 -0.77 -14.15
C LEU A 160 -10.36 -1.66 -14.86
N GLN A 161 -11.66 -1.44 -14.63
CA GLN A 161 -12.72 -2.20 -15.32
C GLN A 161 -12.70 -2.01 -16.84
N LYS A 162 -12.43 -0.79 -17.32
CA LYS A 162 -12.27 -0.53 -18.76
C LYS A 162 -11.06 -1.27 -19.34
N LEU A 163 -9.94 -1.27 -18.63
CA LEU A 163 -8.73 -2.00 -19.03
C LEU A 163 -8.95 -3.51 -19.05
N GLU A 164 -9.64 -4.04 -18.05
CA GLU A 164 -9.98 -5.46 -17.98
C GLU A 164 -10.88 -5.88 -19.13
N LYS A 165 -11.90 -5.06 -19.46
CA LYS A 165 -12.75 -5.29 -20.62
C LYS A 165 -11.95 -5.27 -21.93
N MET A 166 -11.12 -4.25 -22.15
CA MET A 166 -10.28 -4.16 -23.35
C MET A 166 -9.33 -5.35 -23.47
N LYS A 167 -8.77 -5.83 -22.36
CA LYS A 167 -7.93 -7.03 -22.32
C LYS A 167 -8.73 -8.27 -22.75
N SER A 168 -9.92 -8.47 -22.20
CA SER A 168 -10.79 -9.60 -22.56
C SER A 168 -11.19 -9.56 -24.03
N ASP A 169 -11.62 -8.40 -24.52
CA ASP A 169 -12.00 -8.19 -25.93
C ASP A 169 -10.80 -8.48 -26.86
N PHE A 170 -9.59 -8.02 -26.50
CA PHE A 170 -8.37 -8.29 -27.25
C PHE A 170 -8.03 -9.78 -27.30
N ILE A 171 -8.15 -10.49 -26.17
CA ILE A 171 -7.90 -11.95 -26.11
C ILE A 171 -8.88 -12.69 -27.01
N ILE A 172 -10.18 -12.39 -26.92
CA ILE A 172 -11.22 -13.02 -27.73
C ILE A 172 -10.98 -12.77 -29.23
N LEU A 173 -10.69 -11.53 -29.61
CA LEU A 173 -10.44 -11.18 -31.01
C LEU A 173 -9.18 -11.87 -31.53
N SER A 174 -8.08 -11.83 -30.76
CA SER A 174 -6.82 -12.47 -31.16
C SER A 174 -6.97 -13.98 -31.32
N ALA A 175 -7.68 -14.65 -30.41
CA ALA A 175 -7.96 -16.08 -30.50
C ALA A 175 -8.78 -16.41 -31.76
N HIS A 176 -9.83 -15.64 -32.05
CA HIS A 176 -10.64 -15.83 -33.25
C HIS A 176 -9.83 -15.64 -34.55
N GLU A 177 -9.06 -14.55 -34.63
CA GLU A 177 -8.22 -14.22 -35.79
C GLU A 177 -7.09 -15.24 -36.00
N LEU A 178 -6.57 -15.87 -34.93
CA LEU A 178 -5.58 -16.94 -35.04
C LEU A 178 -6.22 -18.29 -35.39
N ARG A 179 -7.40 -18.60 -34.85
CA ARG A 179 -8.08 -19.88 -35.06
C ARG A 179 -8.43 -20.12 -36.53
N THR A 180 -8.85 -19.08 -37.24
CA THR A 180 -9.29 -19.17 -38.65
C THR A 180 -8.17 -19.66 -39.59
N PRO A 181 -7.02 -18.96 -39.72
CA PRO A 181 -5.92 -19.41 -40.59
C PRO A 181 -5.30 -20.72 -40.10
N LEU A 182 -5.28 -20.95 -38.79
CA LEU A 182 -4.69 -22.15 -38.21
C LEU A 182 -5.54 -23.40 -38.43
N THR A 183 -6.86 -23.26 -38.41
CA THR A 183 -7.80 -24.33 -38.79
C THR A 183 -7.57 -24.74 -40.24
N MET A 184 -7.35 -23.79 -41.14
CA MET A 184 -7.01 -24.07 -42.54
C MET A 184 -5.65 -24.77 -42.66
N ALA A 185 -4.62 -24.25 -41.98
CA ALA A 185 -3.28 -24.85 -41.98
C ALA A 185 -3.31 -26.28 -41.43
N TYR A 186 -4.07 -26.53 -40.36
CA TYR A 186 -4.27 -27.85 -39.78
C TYR A 186 -4.99 -28.80 -40.76
N GLY A 187 -6.04 -28.32 -41.44
CA GLY A 187 -6.74 -29.08 -42.47
C GLY A 187 -5.83 -29.52 -43.61
N TYR A 188 -5.05 -28.60 -44.19
CA TYR A 188 -4.09 -28.92 -45.24
C TYR A 188 -2.98 -29.85 -44.76
N ALA A 189 -2.43 -29.60 -43.56
CA ALA A 189 -1.40 -30.46 -42.98
C ALA A 189 -1.94 -31.89 -42.76
N ARG A 190 -3.21 -32.06 -42.34
CA ARG A 190 -3.85 -33.37 -42.20
C ARG A 190 -3.98 -34.09 -43.55
N ILE A 191 -4.37 -33.39 -44.61
CA ILE A 191 -4.46 -33.95 -45.98
C ILE A 191 -3.08 -34.39 -46.48
N LEU A 192 -2.06 -33.55 -46.27
CA LEU A 192 -0.68 -33.86 -46.65
C LEU A 192 -0.18 -35.12 -45.95
N MET A 193 -0.45 -35.26 -44.64
CA MET A 193 -0.16 -36.48 -43.88
C MET A 193 -0.93 -37.73 -44.34
N THR A 194 -2.03 -37.56 -45.08
CA THR A 194 -2.78 -38.69 -45.67
C THR A 194 -2.28 -39.12 -47.05
N THR A 195 -1.46 -38.31 -47.71
CA THR A 195 -0.98 -38.53 -49.08
C THR A 195 0.05 -39.66 -49.11
N GLU A 196 -0.02 -40.55 -50.10
CA GLU A 196 0.84 -41.74 -50.19
C GLU A 196 2.33 -41.40 -50.22
N ILE A 197 2.71 -40.32 -50.90
CA ILE A 197 4.10 -39.84 -51.00
C ILE A 197 4.70 -39.54 -49.62
N VAL A 198 3.89 -39.07 -48.67
CA VAL A 198 4.33 -38.75 -47.29
C VAL A 198 4.22 -39.98 -46.39
N LYS A 199 3.20 -40.81 -46.57
CA LYS A 199 3.02 -42.05 -45.77
C LYS A 199 4.09 -43.10 -46.09
N ASN A 200 4.32 -43.34 -47.38
CA ASN A 200 5.18 -44.36 -47.95
C ASN A 200 6.13 -43.72 -48.98
N PRO A 201 7.20 -43.04 -48.54
CA PRO A 201 8.14 -42.38 -49.42
C PRO A 201 8.82 -43.38 -50.38
N PRO A 202 8.79 -43.16 -51.70
CA PRO A 202 9.32 -44.09 -52.69
C PRO A 202 10.86 -44.09 -52.79
N LEU A 203 11.54 -43.06 -52.28
CA LEU A 203 13.00 -42.90 -52.29
C LEU A 203 13.54 -42.54 -50.89
N SER A 204 14.81 -42.82 -50.60
CA SER A 204 15.42 -42.51 -49.29
C SER A 204 15.48 -41.00 -48.99
N ASP A 205 15.62 -40.16 -50.02
CA ASP A 205 15.65 -38.70 -49.88
C ASP A 205 14.28 -38.13 -49.47
N ASP A 206 13.20 -38.90 -49.64
CA ASP A 206 11.83 -38.53 -49.26
C ASP A 206 11.52 -38.81 -47.76
N GLU A 207 12.39 -39.54 -47.03
CA GLU A 207 12.25 -39.70 -45.57
C GLU A 207 12.42 -38.37 -44.82
N MET A 208 13.31 -37.49 -45.31
CA MET A 208 13.49 -36.14 -44.78
C MET A 208 12.22 -35.30 -44.96
N VAL A 209 11.53 -35.46 -46.10
CA VAL A 209 10.26 -34.79 -46.40
C VAL A 209 9.16 -35.25 -45.44
N LYS A 210 9.08 -36.56 -45.18
CA LYS A 210 8.16 -37.12 -44.18
C LYS A 210 8.43 -36.57 -42.78
N HIS A 211 9.70 -36.56 -42.34
CA HIS A 211 10.06 -36.04 -41.03
C HIS A 211 9.75 -34.54 -40.88
N LEU A 212 9.96 -33.74 -41.93
CA LEU A 212 9.62 -32.33 -41.94
C LEU A 212 8.10 -32.12 -41.86
N ALA A 213 7.32 -32.91 -42.61
CA ALA A 213 5.86 -32.87 -42.60
C ALA A 213 5.28 -33.22 -41.22
N GLU A 214 5.81 -34.26 -40.56
CA GLU A 214 5.44 -34.64 -39.19
C GLU A 214 5.74 -33.52 -38.18
N LYS A 215 6.92 -32.88 -38.28
CA LYS A 215 7.28 -31.74 -37.44
C LYS A 215 6.36 -30.53 -37.66
N ILE A 216 6.07 -30.18 -38.91
CA ILE A 216 5.15 -29.09 -39.25
C ILE A 216 3.75 -29.40 -38.70
N PHE A 217 3.24 -30.62 -38.91
CA PHE A 217 1.93 -31.04 -38.40
C PHE A 217 1.87 -30.96 -36.87
N SER A 218 2.86 -31.51 -36.16
CA SER A 218 2.91 -31.47 -34.69
C SER A 218 2.97 -30.03 -34.16
N SER A 219 3.64 -29.12 -34.86
CA SER A 219 3.76 -27.71 -34.48
C SER A 219 2.44 -26.96 -34.69
N ILE A 220 1.77 -27.18 -35.84
CA ILE A 220 0.46 -26.62 -36.14
C ILE A 220 -0.59 -27.14 -35.14
N ASN A 221 -0.55 -28.43 -34.82
CA ASN A 221 -1.48 -29.03 -33.86
C ASN A 221 -1.33 -28.43 -32.46
N ARG A 222 -0.08 -28.29 -31.96
CA ARG A 222 0.19 -27.63 -30.67
C ARG A 222 -0.29 -26.18 -30.65
N LEU A 223 -0.04 -25.43 -31.71
CA LEU A 223 -0.51 -24.04 -31.80
C LEU A 223 -2.06 -23.98 -31.76
N ASN A 224 -2.72 -24.96 -32.41
CA ASN A 224 -4.18 -25.02 -32.47
C ASN A 224 -4.80 -25.37 -31.12
N GLU A 225 -4.19 -26.28 -30.36
CA GLU A 225 -4.58 -26.58 -28.98
C GLU A 225 -4.50 -25.31 -28.11
N VAL A 226 -3.37 -24.60 -28.13
CA VAL A 226 -3.18 -23.36 -27.35
C VAL A 226 -4.21 -22.29 -27.70
N VAL A 227 -4.53 -22.09 -28.97
CA VAL A 227 -5.52 -21.09 -29.42
C VAL A 227 -6.97 -21.52 -29.11
N ASN A 228 -7.22 -22.81 -28.90
CA ASN A 228 -8.54 -23.31 -28.48
C ASN A 228 -8.73 -23.29 -26.95
N ASP A 229 -7.64 -23.31 -26.19
CA ASP A 229 -7.64 -23.17 -24.73
C ASP A 229 -7.77 -21.72 -24.23
N ILE A 230 -7.58 -20.75 -25.14
CA ILE A 230 -7.82 -19.31 -24.93
C ILE A 230 -9.28 -18.96 -25.22
#